data_AF-A0A1H0I8G0-F1
#
_entry.id   AF-A0A1H0I8G0-F1
#
_cell.length_a   1.000
_cell.length_b   1.000
_cell.length_c   1.000
_cell.angle_alpha   90.00
_cell.angle_beta   90.00
_cell.angle_gamma   90.00
#
_symmetry.space_group_name_H-M   'P 1'
#
loop_
_entity.id
_entity.type
_entity.pdbx_description
1 polymer ?
#
loop_
_entity_poly.entity_id
_entity_poly.type
_entity_poly.pdbx_seq_one_letter_code
_entity_poly.pdbx_strand_id
1 'polypeptide(L)'
;MRPDVVSFWHGPLDGLRLTCLRSQVAAGHKVTVYSFDPLAGLPDGVGNAEAEAILPHFFAERLRPPEPDGSWRDWTILQFSDFFRMRLMAEKAGLWLDADVLLLKPVEIDPAKPYFAWERPRQLGNSVLYLPPDDKIVRAFEELMEQDELTPDWLALRHRLTFAWRQWRGRSNRLSDIRVAIYGPAALTALARRSNELQHALPKQSFYAVHAEPKLFFERSDFSALLADPGIIGLHISPKGRGGEEPIPGSLYAWAAEKFG
;
A
#
# COMPACT_ATOMS: atom_id res chain seq x y z
N MET A 1 0.95 -13.55 16.44
CA MET A 1 2.26 -12.93 16.77
C MET A 1 2.22 -11.47 16.35
N ARG A 2 2.95 -10.59 17.05
CA ARG A 2 3.11 -9.20 16.61
C ARG A 2 4.24 -9.12 15.58
N PRO A 3 3.99 -8.67 14.34
CA PRO A 3 5.01 -8.57 13.31
C PRO A 3 5.84 -7.28 13.43
N ASP A 4 7.05 -7.30 12.88
CA ASP A 4 7.74 -6.09 12.45
C ASP A 4 6.94 -5.43 11.32
N VAL A 5 6.96 -4.10 11.27
CA VAL A 5 6.25 -3.30 10.26
C VAL A 5 7.27 -2.70 9.31
N VAL A 6 6.97 -2.82 8.02
CA VAL A 6 7.80 -2.29 6.94
C VAL A 6 6.99 -1.43 5.98
N SER A 7 7.60 -0.38 5.46
CA SER A 7 7.03 0.52 4.47
C SER A 7 8.09 0.96 3.46
N PHE A 8 7.68 1.51 2.33
CA PHE A 8 8.59 2.17 1.38
C PHE A 8 8.12 3.60 1.14
N TRP A 9 9.06 4.54 1.15
CA TRP A 9 8.78 5.95 0.93
C TRP A 9 9.81 6.59 0.00
N HIS A 10 9.31 7.46 -0.88
CA HIS A 10 10.13 8.29 -1.76
C HIS A 10 9.68 9.74 -1.63
N GLY A 11 10.63 10.65 -1.43
CA GLY A 11 10.37 12.07 -1.20
C GLY A 11 10.20 12.43 0.28
N PRO A 12 9.84 13.69 0.59
CA PRO A 12 9.68 14.15 1.96
C PRO A 12 8.46 13.50 2.63
N LEU A 13 8.56 13.28 3.95
CA LEU A 13 7.43 12.86 4.77
C LEU A 13 6.65 14.10 5.24
N ASP A 14 5.33 14.04 5.13
CA ASP A 14 4.44 15.08 5.64
C ASP A 14 3.90 14.75 7.04
N GLY A 15 3.26 15.74 7.68
CA GLY A 15 2.76 15.62 9.05
C GLY A 15 1.82 14.44 9.26
N LEU A 16 1.01 14.12 8.25
CA LEU A 16 0.11 12.97 8.30
C LEU A 16 0.89 11.66 8.43
N ARG A 17 1.90 11.46 7.59
CA ARG A 17 2.69 10.22 7.59
C ARG A 17 3.56 10.10 8.82
N LEU A 18 4.11 11.20 9.31
CA LEU A 18 4.82 11.22 10.59
C LEU A 18 3.88 10.79 11.74
N THR A 19 2.65 11.31 11.77
CA THR A 19 1.63 10.91 12.77
C THR A 19 1.27 9.42 12.66
N CYS A 20 1.11 8.91 11.43
CA CYS A 20 0.81 7.50 11.19
C CYS A 20 1.97 6.60 11.63
N LEU A 21 3.21 6.92 11.28
CA LEU A 21 4.39 6.15 11.71
C LEU A 21 4.54 6.13 13.24
N ARG A 22 4.30 7.27 13.92
CA ARG A 22 4.27 7.32 15.40
C ARG A 22 3.20 6.41 15.99
N SER A 23 2.01 6.38 15.39
CA SER A 23 0.95 5.47 15.84
C SER A 23 1.32 3.99 15.70
N GLN A 24 2.11 3.63 14.68
CA GLN A 24 2.58 2.26 14.46
C GLN A 24 3.59 1.84 15.53
N VAL A 25 4.52 2.74 15.90
CA VAL A 25 5.43 2.55 17.03
C VAL A 25 4.67 2.47 18.35
N ALA A 26 3.70 3.37 18.57
CA ALA A 26 2.87 3.39 19.78
C ALA A 26 2.02 2.12 19.94
N ALA A 27 1.62 1.49 18.82
CA ALA A 27 0.98 0.17 18.80
C ALA A 27 1.96 -0.98 19.11
N GLY A 28 3.23 -0.68 19.38
CA GLY A 28 4.24 -1.62 19.87
C GLY A 28 4.93 -2.42 18.77
N HIS A 29 4.92 -1.94 17.52
CA HIS A 29 5.64 -2.53 16.40
C HIS A 29 7.03 -1.92 16.27
N LYS A 30 8.00 -2.73 15.81
CA LYS A 30 9.26 -2.22 15.28
C LYS A 30 9.01 -1.77 13.84
N VAL A 31 9.17 -0.48 13.57
CA VAL A 31 8.84 0.14 12.27
C VAL A 31 10.10 0.45 11.50
N THR A 32 10.17 0.01 10.23
CA THR A 32 11.26 0.34 9.31
C THR A 32 10.71 0.92 8.02
N VAL A 33 11.15 2.11 7.64
CA VAL A 33 10.82 2.73 6.35
C VAL A 33 12.01 2.58 5.41
N TYR A 34 11.78 1.91 4.29
CA TYR A 34 12.76 1.77 3.22
C TYR A 34 12.72 2.98 2.30
N SER A 35 13.88 3.49 1.93
CA SER A 35 14.03 4.59 0.98
C SER A 35 15.38 4.49 0.27
N PHE A 36 15.48 5.11 -0.91
CA PHE A 36 16.76 5.22 -1.64
C PHE A 36 17.66 6.33 -1.10
N ASP A 37 17.04 7.39 -0.57
CA ASP A 37 17.73 8.49 0.09
C ASP A 37 17.38 8.48 1.59
N PRO A 38 18.30 8.86 2.48
CA PRO A 38 18.01 8.99 3.90
C PRO A 38 16.80 9.89 4.17
N LEU A 39 15.87 9.43 5.00
CA LEU A 39 14.69 10.21 5.39
C LEU A 39 14.99 11.08 6.60
N ALA A 40 14.96 12.40 6.41
CA ALA A 40 15.07 13.36 7.50
C ALA A 40 13.77 13.44 8.32
N GLY A 41 13.89 13.68 9.62
CA GLY A 41 12.74 13.93 10.50
C GLY A 41 11.90 12.69 10.82
N LEU A 42 12.46 11.48 10.68
CA LEU A 42 11.78 10.27 11.12
C LEU A 42 11.49 10.33 12.64
N PRO A 43 10.31 9.87 13.08
CA PRO A 43 9.99 9.82 14.50
C PRO A 43 10.89 8.87 15.28
N ASP A 44 11.05 9.13 16.58
CA ASP A 44 11.74 8.22 17.49
C ASP A 44 11.12 6.81 17.43
N GLY A 45 11.99 5.80 17.34
CA GLY A 45 11.59 4.40 17.21
C GLY A 45 11.29 3.93 15.77
N VAL A 46 11.32 4.83 14.78
CA VAL A 46 11.22 4.47 13.36
C VAL A 46 12.62 4.34 12.75
N GLY A 47 12.95 3.16 12.24
CA GLY A 47 14.18 2.91 11.51
C GLY A 47 14.10 3.33 10.04
N ASN A 48 15.25 3.62 9.44
CA ASN A 48 15.40 3.78 7.99
C ASN A 48 16.33 2.68 7.45
N ALA A 49 15.97 2.07 6.32
CA ALA A 49 16.78 1.05 5.66
C ALA A 49 16.89 1.32 4.16
N GLU A 50 17.97 0.83 3.55
CA GLU A 50 18.26 1.03 2.13
C GLU A 50 17.29 0.24 1.25
N ALA A 51 16.58 0.93 0.36
CA ALA A 51 15.63 0.32 -0.57
C ALA A 51 16.32 -0.47 -1.69
N GLU A 52 17.53 -0.08 -2.10
CA GLU A 52 18.29 -0.75 -3.17
C GLU A 52 18.54 -2.23 -2.87
N ALA A 53 18.62 -2.61 -1.58
CA ALA A 53 18.83 -3.98 -1.14
C ALA A 53 17.60 -4.90 -1.36
N ILE A 54 16.40 -4.33 -1.50
CA ILE A 54 15.14 -5.09 -1.64
C ILE A 54 14.70 -5.18 -3.10
N LEU A 55 14.66 -4.02 -3.77
CA LEU A 55 14.36 -3.89 -5.18
C LEU A 55 15.17 -2.72 -5.72
N PRO A 56 16.13 -2.97 -6.63
CA PRO A 56 16.98 -1.93 -7.18
C PRO A 56 16.18 -0.80 -7.84
N HIS A 57 16.62 0.45 -7.67
CA HIS A 57 15.96 1.62 -8.25
C HIS A 57 15.80 1.50 -9.77
N PHE A 58 16.77 0.88 -10.45
CA PHE A 58 16.72 0.68 -11.90
C PHE A 58 15.52 -0.17 -12.34
N PHE A 59 14.91 -0.98 -11.47
CA PHE A 59 13.70 -1.73 -11.81
C PHE A 59 12.55 -0.80 -12.20
N ALA A 60 12.51 0.43 -11.69
CA ALA A 60 11.54 1.44 -12.10
C ALA A 60 11.60 1.76 -13.61
N GLU A 61 12.74 1.56 -14.27
CA GLU A 61 12.89 1.71 -15.73
C GLU A 61 11.99 0.73 -16.51
N ARG A 62 11.84 -0.51 -16.00
CA ARG A 62 11.01 -1.56 -16.63
C ARG A 62 9.51 -1.29 -16.50
N LEU A 63 9.12 -0.41 -15.59
CA LEU A 63 7.72 -0.01 -15.37
C LEU A 63 7.32 1.19 -16.23
N ARG A 64 8.28 1.82 -16.92
CA ARG A 64 8.01 2.99 -17.74
C ARG A 64 7.26 2.59 -19.01
N PRO A 65 6.19 3.30 -19.38
CA PRO A 65 5.63 3.11 -20.71
C PRO A 65 6.70 3.51 -21.75
N PRO A 66 6.85 2.75 -22.84
CA PRO A 66 7.63 3.20 -23.98
C PRO A 66 6.85 4.35 -24.66
N GLU A 67 7.10 5.60 -24.27
CA GLU A 67 6.52 6.77 -24.94
C GLU A 67 7.54 7.48 -25.85
N PRO A 68 7.15 7.88 -27.08
CA PRO A 68 8.05 8.51 -28.05
C PRO A 68 8.54 9.92 -27.69
N ASP A 69 7.98 10.57 -26.67
CA ASP A 69 8.19 12.00 -26.37
C ASP A 69 8.96 12.28 -25.07
N GLY A 70 9.43 11.24 -24.37
CA GLY A 70 10.33 11.38 -23.23
C GLY A 70 9.69 12.00 -21.97
N SER A 71 8.36 12.07 -21.87
CA SER A 71 7.71 12.61 -20.68
C SER A 71 7.58 11.57 -19.55
N TRP A 72 8.09 11.95 -18.36
CA TRP A 72 7.99 11.18 -17.12
C TRP A 72 6.56 11.25 -16.56
N ARG A 73 6.04 10.16 -15.97
CA ARG A 73 4.74 10.18 -15.30
C ARG A 73 4.82 9.63 -13.87
N ASP A 74 4.12 10.29 -12.94
CA ASP A 74 4.08 10.05 -11.49
C ASP A 74 3.66 8.64 -11.05
N TRP A 75 3.12 7.81 -11.95
CA TRP A 75 2.58 6.48 -11.62
C TRP A 75 3.64 5.40 -11.40
N THR A 76 4.88 5.62 -11.86
CA THR A 76 5.96 4.64 -11.80
C THR A 76 6.28 4.24 -10.36
N ILE A 77 6.29 5.20 -9.43
CA ILE A 77 6.58 4.95 -8.01
C ILE A 77 5.47 4.13 -7.34
N LEU A 78 4.21 4.34 -7.73
CA LEU A 78 3.09 3.55 -7.18
C LEU A 78 3.19 2.08 -7.62
N GLN A 79 3.47 1.84 -8.90
CA GLN A 79 3.69 0.49 -9.40
C GLN A 79 4.96 -0.13 -8.79
N PHE A 80 6.04 0.64 -8.67
CA PHE A 80 7.27 0.20 -8.04
C PHE A 80 7.01 -0.26 -6.60
N SER A 81 6.23 0.52 -5.84
CA SER A 81 5.80 0.16 -4.48
C SER A 81 5.01 -1.16 -4.44
N ASP A 82 4.20 -1.45 -5.46
CA ASP A 82 3.51 -2.74 -5.58
C ASP A 82 4.47 -3.94 -5.70
N PHE A 83 5.53 -3.82 -6.52
CA PHE A 83 6.58 -4.85 -6.61
C PHE A 83 7.44 -4.89 -5.34
N PHE A 84 7.80 -3.73 -4.79
CA PHE A 84 8.63 -3.60 -3.59
C PHE A 84 7.99 -4.33 -2.41
N ARG A 85 6.67 -4.18 -2.23
CA ARG A 85 5.90 -4.88 -1.21
C ARG A 85 6.03 -6.39 -1.34
N MET A 86 5.96 -6.93 -2.56
CA MET A 86 6.09 -8.37 -2.79
C MET A 86 7.51 -8.87 -2.50
N ARG A 87 8.53 -8.07 -2.87
CA ARG A 87 9.93 -8.36 -2.51
C ARG A 87 10.15 -8.39 -1.00
N LEU A 88 9.58 -7.46 -0.25
CA LEU A 88 9.65 -7.48 1.22
C LEU A 88 9.01 -8.75 1.82
N MET A 89 7.90 -9.24 1.25
CA MET A 89 7.29 -10.50 1.69
C MET A 89 8.20 -11.69 1.41
N ALA A 90 8.81 -11.76 0.22
CA ALA A 90 9.76 -12.81 -0.13
C ALA A 90 10.99 -12.82 0.81
N GLU A 91 11.49 -11.64 1.18
CA GLU A 91 12.60 -11.46 2.13
C GLU A 91 12.19 -11.62 3.62
N LYS A 92 10.93 -11.94 3.90
CA LYS A 92 10.39 -12.11 5.27
C LYS A 92 10.54 -10.85 6.14
N ALA A 93 10.51 -9.67 5.51
CA ALA A 93 10.83 -8.41 6.19
C ALA A 93 9.75 -7.93 7.16
N GLY A 94 8.50 -8.40 7.02
CA GLY A 94 7.43 -8.15 7.99
C GLY A 94 6.08 -7.87 7.36
N LEU A 95 5.18 -7.28 8.16
CA LEU A 95 3.89 -6.78 7.71
C LEU A 95 4.09 -5.46 6.97
N TRP A 96 3.58 -5.37 5.75
CA TRP A 96 3.54 -4.11 5.04
C TRP A 96 2.42 -3.23 5.60
N LEU A 97 2.78 -2.00 5.96
CA LEU A 97 1.84 -0.89 6.17
C LEU A 97 2.26 0.30 5.30
N ASP A 98 1.31 0.88 4.54
CA ASP A 98 1.55 2.18 3.92
C ASP A 98 1.83 3.23 5.01
N ALA A 99 2.66 4.23 4.69
CA ALA A 99 3.05 5.28 5.64
C ALA A 99 1.87 6.17 6.09
N ASP A 100 0.70 6.06 5.46
CA ASP A 100 -0.56 6.74 5.80
C ASP A 100 -1.60 5.79 6.43
N VAL A 101 -1.13 4.70 7.07
CA VAL A 101 -1.95 3.86 7.95
C VAL A 101 -1.75 4.25 9.41
N LEU A 102 -2.80 4.82 10.02
CA LEU A 102 -2.87 5.12 11.45
C LEU A 102 -3.32 3.88 12.22
N LEU A 103 -2.54 3.39 13.19
CA LEU A 103 -2.95 2.27 14.05
C LEU A 103 -3.60 2.77 15.34
N LEU A 104 -4.75 2.18 15.68
CA LEU A 104 -5.43 2.41 16.96
C LEU A 104 -5.06 1.34 18.00
N LYS A 105 -4.64 0.15 17.53
CA LYS A 105 -4.20 -0.97 18.36
C LYS A 105 -3.17 -1.86 17.62
N PRO A 106 -2.46 -2.74 18.33
CA PRO A 106 -1.48 -3.64 17.72
C PRO A 106 -2.10 -4.54 16.66
N VAL A 107 -1.36 -4.79 15.59
CA VAL A 107 -1.68 -5.84 14.61
C VAL A 107 -1.10 -7.16 15.08
N GLU A 108 -1.90 -8.22 15.03
CA GLU A 108 -1.43 -9.58 15.26
C GLU A 108 -1.74 -10.44 14.04
N ILE A 109 -0.72 -11.16 13.57
CA ILE A 109 -0.84 -12.05 12.41
C ILE A 109 -0.59 -13.51 12.81
N ASP A 110 -1.13 -14.43 12.01
CA ASP A 110 -0.69 -15.81 11.94
C ASP A 110 0.33 -15.89 10.77
N PRO A 111 1.62 -16.16 11.03
CA PRO A 111 2.65 -16.11 9.98
C PRO A 111 2.44 -17.14 8.88
N ALA A 112 1.62 -18.17 9.12
CA ALA A 112 1.28 -19.20 8.15
C ALA A 112 0.08 -18.83 7.26
N LYS A 113 -0.54 -17.64 7.44
CA LYS A 113 -1.73 -17.23 6.71
C LYS A 113 -1.57 -15.83 6.10
N PRO A 114 -2.20 -15.59 4.94
CA PRO A 114 -2.37 -14.23 4.43
C PRO A 114 -3.12 -13.34 5.41
N TYR A 115 -2.76 -12.07 5.43
CA TYR A 115 -3.43 -11.02 6.21
C TYR A 115 -3.64 -9.79 5.33
N PHE A 116 -4.90 -9.51 5.02
CA PHE A 116 -5.33 -8.35 4.24
C PHE A 116 -6.80 -8.08 4.53
N ALA A 117 -7.31 -6.91 4.13
CA ALA A 117 -8.72 -6.55 4.31
C ALA A 117 -9.35 -6.09 2.99
N TRP A 118 -10.69 -6.17 2.92
CA TRP A 118 -11.45 -5.60 1.82
C TRP A 118 -11.36 -4.07 1.85
N GLU A 119 -10.91 -3.41 0.79
CA GLU A 119 -10.99 -1.95 0.69
C GLU A 119 -12.37 -1.53 0.16
N ARG A 120 -12.87 -2.27 -0.84
CA ARG A 120 -14.13 -2.01 -1.53
C ARG A 120 -14.87 -3.33 -1.76
N PRO A 121 -16.18 -3.28 -2.13
CA PRO A 121 -16.88 -4.49 -2.54
C PRO A 121 -16.10 -5.23 -3.63
N ARG A 122 -15.69 -6.47 -3.34
CA ARG A 122 -14.95 -7.37 -4.24
C ARG A 122 -13.53 -6.93 -4.62
N GLN A 123 -12.92 -6.01 -3.87
CA GLN A 123 -11.51 -5.60 -4.05
C GLN A 123 -10.78 -5.50 -2.71
N LEU A 124 -9.70 -6.26 -2.57
CA LEU A 124 -8.76 -6.18 -1.45
C LEU A 124 -7.96 -4.88 -1.53
N GLY A 125 -7.63 -4.29 -0.39
CA GLY A 125 -6.62 -3.24 -0.34
C GLY A 125 -5.21 -3.82 -0.22
N ASN A 126 -4.21 -3.05 -0.64
CA ASN A 126 -2.79 -3.40 -0.57
C ASN A 126 -2.00 -2.57 0.47
N SER A 127 -2.65 -1.60 1.12
CA SER A 127 -2.03 -0.73 2.14
C SER A 127 -1.72 -1.42 3.47
N VAL A 128 -2.38 -2.56 3.74
CA VAL A 128 -2.11 -3.41 4.90
C VAL A 128 -2.06 -4.84 4.39
N LEU A 129 -0.86 -5.40 4.30
CA LEU A 129 -0.65 -6.69 3.66
C LEU A 129 0.44 -7.49 4.35
N TYR A 130 0.15 -8.74 4.66
CA TYR A 130 1.15 -9.76 4.90
C TYR A 130 0.78 -11.00 4.09
N LEU A 131 1.79 -11.60 3.47
CA LEU A 131 1.72 -12.87 2.78
C LEU A 131 2.86 -13.74 3.31
N PRO A 132 2.63 -15.03 3.62
CA PRO A 132 3.72 -15.95 3.87
C PRO A 132 4.76 -15.89 2.74
N PRO A 133 6.07 -16.02 3.01
CA PRO A 133 7.10 -15.84 1.98
C PRO A 133 6.99 -16.82 0.80
N ASP A 134 6.43 -18.01 1.03
CA ASP A 134 6.22 -19.05 0.03
C ASP A 134 4.82 -19.02 -0.61
N ASP A 135 4.02 -17.99 -0.30
CA ASP A 135 2.67 -17.77 -0.79
C ASP A 135 2.62 -17.66 -2.33
N LYS A 136 1.53 -18.17 -2.92
CA LYS A 136 1.36 -18.23 -4.37
C LYS A 136 1.31 -16.85 -5.02
N ILE A 137 0.84 -15.83 -4.30
CA ILE A 137 0.82 -14.45 -4.78
C ILE A 137 2.24 -13.90 -4.85
N VAL A 138 3.07 -14.15 -3.83
CA VAL A 138 4.48 -13.72 -3.81
C VAL A 138 5.22 -14.34 -4.99
N ARG A 139 5.12 -15.67 -5.17
CA ARG A 139 5.74 -16.39 -6.29
C ARG A 139 5.29 -15.88 -7.66
N ALA A 140 4.00 -15.56 -7.82
CA ALA A 140 3.49 -15.02 -9.09
C ALA A 140 4.12 -13.66 -9.43
N PHE A 141 4.44 -12.84 -8.44
CA PHE A 141 5.18 -11.60 -8.65
C PHE A 141 6.67 -11.83 -8.90
N GLU A 142 7.30 -12.81 -8.25
CA GLU A 142 8.69 -13.19 -8.55
C GLU A 142 8.84 -13.67 -10.00
N GLU A 143 7.98 -14.60 -10.44
CA GLU A 143 7.92 -15.07 -11.83
C GLU A 143 7.65 -13.92 -12.81
N LEU A 144 6.83 -12.93 -12.42
CA LEU A 144 6.58 -11.76 -13.25
C LEU A 144 7.84 -10.90 -13.38
N MET A 145 8.59 -10.68 -12.28
CA MET A 145 9.81 -9.87 -12.27
C MET A 145 10.95 -10.47 -13.11
N GLU A 146 10.93 -11.77 -13.39
CA GLU A 146 11.87 -12.44 -14.31
C GLU A 146 11.59 -12.13 -15.78
N GLN A 147 10.39 -11.63 -16.14
CA GLN A 147 10.01 -11.35 -17.53
C GLN A 147 10.40 -9.95 -17.97
N ASP A 148 11.07 -9.79 -19.11
CA ASP A 148 11.45 -8.46 -19.64
C ASP A 148 10.25 -7.49 -19.75
N GLU A 149 9.13 -7.98 -20.29
CA GLU A 149 7.92 -7.20 -20.59
C GLU A 149 6.91 -7.10 -19.43
N LEU A 150 7.18 -7.73 -18.27
CA LEU A 150 6.32 -7.74 -17.08
C LEU A 150 4.84 -7.96 -17.43
N THR A 151 4.51 -9.01 -18.18
CA THR A 151 3.13 -9.21 -18.66
C THR A 151 2.36 -10.18 -17.75
N PRO A 152 1.47 -9.68 -16.87
CA PRO A 152 0.78 -10.53 -15.92
C PRO A 152 -0.25 -11.45 -16.58
N ASP A 153 -0.27 -12.70 -16.16
CA ASP A 153 -1.22 -13.71 -16.64
C ASP A 153 -2.60 -13.65 -15.94
N TRP A 154 -2.66 -12.99 -14.78
CA TRP A 154 -3.86 -12.84 -13.94
C TRP A 154 -4.86 -11.80 -14.45
N LEU A 155 -4.50 -11.01 -15.47
CA LEU A 155 -5.46 -10.18 -16.17
C LEU A 155 -6.41 -11.07 -16.99
N ALA A 156 -7.72 -10.89 -16.80
CA ALA A 156 -8.73 -11.60 -17.59
C ALA A 156 -8.42 -11.51 -19.10
N LEU A 157 -8.62 -12.60 -19.84
CA LEU A 157 -8.29 -12.72 -21.26
C LEU A 157 -8.81 -11.54 -22.11
N ARG A 158 -10.00 -11.00 -21.78
CA ARG A 158 -10.57 -9.80 -22.42
C ARG A 158 -9.69 -8.55 -22.27
N HIS A 159 -9.02 -8.37 -21.13
CA HIS A 159 -8.12 -7.24 -20.91
C HIS A 159 -6.80 -7.49 -21.65
N ARG A 160 -6.28 -8.72 -21.65
CA ARG A 160 -5.11 -9.12 -22.46
C ARG A 160 -5.35 -8.85 -23.96
N LEU A 161 -6.54 -9.21 -24.48
CA LEU A 161 -6.97 -8.91 -25.84
C LEU A 161 -7.15 -7.41 -26.08
N THR A 162 -7.67 -6.66 -25.10
CA THR A 162 -7.81 -5.20 -25.19
C THR A 162 -6.45 -4.50 -25.25
N PHE A 163 -5.45 -4.98 -24.50
CA PHE A 163 -4.08 -4.48 -24.57
C PHE A 163 -3.43 -4.80 -25.92
N ALA A 164 -3.52 -6.05 -26.39
CA ALA A 164 -2.98 -6.48 -27.68
C ALA A 164 -3.60 -5.70 -28.86
N TRP A 165 -4.92 -5.50 -28.86
CA TRP A 165 -5.62 -4.72 -29.90
C TRP A 165 -5.30 -3.21 -29.87
N ARG A 166 -4.95 -2.66 -28.70
CA ARG A 166 -4.63 -1.23 -28.54
C ARG A 166 -3.17 -0.93 -28.87
N GLN A 167 -2.25 -1.84 -28.56
CA GLN A 167 -0.85 -1.79 -29.01
C GLN A 167 -0.77 -1.76 -30.55
N TRP A 168 -1.66 -2.49 -31.22
CA TRP A 168 -1.78 -2.47 -32.68
C TRP A 168 -2.41 -1.17 -33.26
N ARG A 169 -3.14 -0.38 -32.46
CA ARG A 169 -3.88 0.81 -32.93
C ARG A 169 -3.30 2.16 -32.51
N GLY A 170 -2.21 2.21 -31.75
CA GLY A 170 -1.47 3.44 -31.46
C GLY A 170 -2.26 4.61 -30.85
N ARG A 171 -3.41 4.37 -30.19
CA ARG A 171 -4.28 5.44 -29.65
C ARG A 171 -4.43 5.37 -28.13
N SER A 172 -4.02 6.44 -27.47
CA SER A 172 -4.22 6.73 -26.03
C SER A 172 -5.47 7.59 -25.81
N ASN A 173 -6.21 7.30 -24.73
CA ASN A 173 -6.69 8.27 -23.74
C ASN A 173 -7.61 7.54 -22.73
N ARG A 174 -7.30 7.63 -21.43
CA ARG A 174 -7.79 6.83 -20.26
C ARG A 174 -6.99 5.56 -19.91
N LEU A 175 -5.67 5.59 -20.09
CA LEU A 175 -4.75 4.49 -19.74
C LEU A 175 -4.21 4.55 -18.30
N SER A 176 -4.38 5.66 -17.58
CA SER A 176 -3.83 5.87 -16.23
C SER A 176 -4.42 4.89 -15.21
N ASP A 177 -5.75 4.82 -15.11
CA ASP A 177 -6.42 4.02 -14.08
C ASP A 177 -6.29 2.51 -14.34
N ILE A 178 -6.18 2.12 -15.62
CA ILE A 178 -6.05 0.72 -16.01
C ILE A 178 -4.64 0.20 -15.70
N ARG A 179 -3.57 1.02 -15.86
CA ARG A 179 -2.18 0.62 -15.60
C ARG A 179 -1.80 0.59 -14.12
N VAL A 180 -2.31 1.53 -13.32
CA VAL A 180 -2.15 1.51 -11.85
C VAL A 180 -2.81 0.28 -11.24
N ALA A 181 -3.92 -0.19 -11.83
CA ALA A 181 -4.62 -1.38 -11.38
C ALA A 181 -3.94 -2.71 -11.76
N ILE A 182 -2.87 -2.73 -12.56
CA ILE A 182 -2.29 -3.99 -13.07
C ILE A 182 -1.54 -4.76 -11.98
N TYR A 183 -0.85 -4.06 -11.09
CA TYR A 183 0.03 -4.65 -10.06
C TYR A 183 -0.45 -4.39 -8.62
N GLY A 184 -1.34 -3.42 -8.42
CA GLY A 184 -1.85 -3.06 -7.10
C GLY A 184 -3.08 -3.87 -6.66
N PRO A 185 -4.11 -3.23 -6.06
CA PRO A 185 -5.27 -3.89 -5.46
C PRO A 185 -5.99 -4.93 -6.34
N ALA A 186 -6.11 -4.67 -7.65
CA ALA A 186 -6.81 -5.59 -8.54
C ALA A 186 -5.99 -6.85 -8.86
N ALA A 187 -4.66 -6.73 -8.92
CA ALA A 187 -3.74 -7.87 -9.05
C ALA A 187 -3.84 -8.78 -7.83
N LEU A 188 -3.68 -8.19 -6.64
CA LEU A 188 -3.81 -8.87 -5.35
C LEU A 188 -5.15 -9.60 -5.25
N THR A 189 -6.25 -8.92 -5.60
CA THR A 189 -7.59 -9.53 -5.58
C THR A 189 -7.74 -10.68 -6.58
N ALA A 190 -7.17 -10.55 -7.78
CA ALA A 190 -7.26 -11.59 -8.81
C ALA A 190 -6.46 -12.83 -8.40
N LEU A 191 -5.25 -12.64 -7.88
CA LEU A 191 -4.37 -13.71 -7.42
C LEU A 191 -4.90 -14.38 -6.15
N ALA A 192 -5.37 -13.62 -5.16
CA ALA A 192 -6.03 -14.20 -3.98
C ALA A 192 -7.28 -15.00 -4.35
N ARG A 193 -8.03 -14.59 -5.38
CA ARG A 193 -9.14 -15.39 -5.92
C ARG A 193 -8.63 -16.68 -6.58
N ARG A 194 -7.58 -16.60 -7.39
CA ARG A 194 -6.96 -17.75 -8.09
C ARG A 194 -6.42 -18.79 -7.09
N SER A 195 -5.84 -18.32 -6.00
CA SER A 195 -5.25 -19.16 -4.94
C SER A 195 -6.26 -19.63 -3.90
N ASN A 196 -7.52 -19.20 -3.99
CA ASN A 196 -8.57 -19.44 -3.00
C ASN A 196 -8.14 -18.98 -1.59
N GLU A 197 -7.79 -17.70 -1.47
CA GLU A 197 -7.34 -17.05 -0.22
C GLU A 197 -8.28 -15.92 0.23
N LEU A 198 -9.30 -15.58 -0.57
CA LEU A 198 -10.25 -14.50 -0.24
C LEU A 198 -10.99 -14.71 1.08
N GLN A 199 -11.11 -15.94 1.57
CA GLN A 199 -11.70 -16.25 2.87
C GLN A 199 -10.89 -15.71 4.06
N HIS A 200 -9.62 -15.36 3.86
CA HIS A 200 -8.76 -14.74 4.89
C HIS A 200 -8.96 -13.23 4.99
N ALA A 201 -9.70 -12.62 4.05
CA ALA A 201 -9.89 -11.18 4.02
C ALA A 201 -10.67 -10.69 5.24
N LEU A 202 -10.05 -9.80 6.00
CA LEU A 202 -10.71 -9.08 7.07
C LEU A 202 -11.81 -8.16 6.52
N PRO A 203 -12.83 -7.85 7.34
CA PRO A 203 -13.85 -6.88 6.98
C PRO A 203 -13.27 -5.50 6.63
N LYS A 204 -13.99 -4.74 5.80
CA LYS A 204 -13.56 -3.41 5.36
C LYS A 204 -13.25 -2.47 6.51
N GLN A 205 -14.08 -2.51 7.56
CA GLN A 205 -13.93 -1.64 8.72
C GLN A 205 -12.60 -1.80 9.44
N SER A 206 -11.92 -2.95 9.34
CA SER A 206 -10.67 -3.19 10.07
C SER A 206 -9.57 -2.18 9.77
N PHE A 207 -9.50 -1.69 8.53
CA PHE A 207 -8.51 -0.70 8.08
C PHE A 207 -9.06 0.40 7.16
N TYR A 208 -10.21 0.19 6.52
CA TYR A 208 -10.69 1.08 5.44
C TYR A 208 -12.01 1.79 5.81
N ALA A 209 -12.27 1.99 7.10
CA ALA A 209 -13.48 2.65 7.60
C ALA A 209 -13.63 4.10 7.11
N VAL A 210 -12.52 4.84 7.00
CA VAL A 210 -12.50 6.25 6.55
C VAL A 210 -11.92 6.43 5.14
N HIS A 211 -11.40 5.37 4.52
CA HIS A 211 -10.64 5.45 3.26
C HIS A 211 -11.43 6.08 2.10
N ALA A 212 -12.70 5.66 1.94
CA ALA A 212 -13.56 6.15 0.85
C ALA A 212 -14.13 7.55 1.11
N GLU A 213 -14.15 7.98 2.37
CA GLU A 213 -14.72 9.24 2.83
C GLU A 213 -13.71 10.00 3.69
N PRO A 214 -12.60 10.48 3.10
CA PRO A 214 -11.52 11.05 3.90
C PRO A 214 -11.94 12.33 4.66
N LYS A 215 -13.12 12.91 4.39
CA LYS A 215 -13.73 13.95 5.24
C LYS A 215 -13.92 13.49 6.69
N LEU A 216 -14.24 12.21 6.93
CA LEU A 216 -14.37 11.64 8.26
C LEU A 216 -13.07 11.73 9.07
N PHE A 217 -11.92 11.83 8.39
CA PHE A 217 -10.63 11.98 9.04
C PHE A 217 -10.21 13.44 9.20
N PHE A 218 -10.30 14.23 8.11
CA PHE A 218 -9.75 15.59 8.06
C PHE A 218 -10.70 16.69 8.53
N GLU A 219 -12.02 16.50 8.42
CA GLU A 219 -13.01 17.51 8.79
C GLU A 219 -13.52 17.29 10.22
N ARG A 220 -14.02 18.35 10.86
CA ARG A 220 -14.64 18.27 12.17
C ARG A 220 -15.84 17.32 12.12
N SER A 221 -15.82 16.28 12.95
CA SER A 221 -16.86 15.26 12.99
C SER A 221 -16.89 14.57 14.36
N ASP A 222 -17.99 13.87 14.67
CA ASP A 222 -18.01 12.95 15.81
C ASP A 222 -17.41 11.61 15.39
N PHE A 223 -16.19 11.35 15.84
CA PHE A 223 -15.43 10.12 15.56
C PHE A 223 -15.45 9.13 16.73
N SER A 224 -16.24 9.38 17.78
CA SER A 224 -16.28 8.54 18.99
C SER A 224 -16.64 7.08 18.68
N ALA A 225 -17.59 6.86 17.77
CA ALA A 225 -17.98 5.53 17.32
C ALA A 225 -16.84 4.78 16.61
N LEU A 226 -16.02 5.48 15.81
CA LEU A 226 -14.86 4.89 15.13
C LEU A 226 -13.81 4.43 16.15
N LEU A 227 -13.55 5.23 17.18
CA LEU A 227 -12.56 4.89 18.21
C LEU A 227 -13.05 3.79 19.16
N ALA A 228 -14.36 3.70 19.39
CA ALA A 228 -14.96 2.70 20.26
C ALA A 228 -15.18 1.34 19.58
N ASP A 229 -15.14 1.27 18.24
CA ASP A 229 -15.41 0.03 17.49
C ASP A 229 -14.27 -1.00 17.67
N PRO A 230 -14.52 -2.14 18.33
CA PRO A 230 -13.51 -3.17 18.53
C PRO A 230 -13.10 -3.88 17.23
N GLY A 231 -13.84 -3.70 16.13
CA GLY A 231 -13.51 -4.20 14.80
C GLY A 231 -12.47 -3.36 14.05
N ILE A 232 -12.24 -2.09 14.44
CA ILE A 232 -11.30 -1.19 13.78
C ILE A 232 -9.90 -1.35 14.40
N ILE A 233 -8.94 -1.79 13.60
CA ILE A 233 -7.54 -1.99 14.03
C ILE A 233 -6.72 -0.74 13.73
N GLY A 234 -6.89 -0.21 12.53
CA GLY A 234 -6.28 1.03 12.08
C GLY A 234 -7.15 1.69 11.01
N LEU A 235 -6.61 2.76 10.45
CA LEU A 235 -7.27 3.59 9.44
C LEU A 235 -6.24 3.90 8.36
N HIS A 236 -6.42 3.34 7.17
CA HIS A 236 -5.72 3.78 5.97
C HIS A 236 -6.37 5.08 5.48
N ILE A 237 -5.57 6.16 5.47
CA ILE A 237 -6.03 7.51 5.17
C ILE A 237 -5.68 7.85 3.72
N SER A 238 -6.69 8.05 2.86
CA SER A 238 -6.43 8.61 1.53
C SER A 238 -6.28 10.13 1.65
N PRO A 239 -5.07 10.72 1.48
CA PRO A 239 -4.86 12.12 1.85
C PRO A 239 -5.55 13.09 0.89
N LYS A 240 -5.69 12.70 -0.39
CA LYS A 240 -6.27 13.54 -1.47
C LYS A 240 -5.66 14.94 -1.52
N GLY A 241 -4.35 15.05 -1.31
CA GLY A 241 -3.60 16.31 -1.30
C GLY A 241 -3.45 16.97 0.08
N ARG A 242 -4.18 16.49 1.11
CA ARG A 242 -4.22 17.12 2.45
C ARG A 242 -3.18 16.60 3.44
N GLY A 243 -2.21 15.81 2.98
CA GLY A 243 -1.25 15.16 3.88
C GLY A 243 -0.31 16.13 4.62
N GLY A 244 -0.02 17.28 4.00
CA GLY A 244 0.77 18.36 4.59
C GLY A 244 -0.05 19.50 5.20
N GLU A 245 -1.38 19.38 5.26
CA GLU A 245 -2.23 20.39 5.89
C GLU A 245 -2.20 20.25 7.42
N GLU A 246 -2.31 21.37 8.12
CA GLU A 246 -2.45 21.39 9.58
C GLU A 246 -3.79 20.76 10.00
N PRO A 247 -3.83 19.95 11.07
CA PRO A 247 -5.06 19.31 11.53
C PRO A 247 -6.13 20.33 11.97
N ILE A 248 -7.37 20.15 11.51
CA ILE A 248 -8.50 21.01 11.91
C ILE A 248 -8.94 20.66 13.34
N PRO A 249 -9.04 21.62 14.29
CA PRO A 249 -9.51 21.33 15.65
C PRO A 249 -10.87 20.61 15.68
N GLY A 250 -10.92 19.51 16.44
CA GLY A 250 -12.11 18.65 16.53
C GLY A 250 -12.29 17.67 15.37
N SER A 251 -11.32 17.57 14.45
CA SER A 251 -11.23 16.46 13.49
C SER A 251 -10.56 15.24 14.12
N LEU A 252 -10.76 14.07 13.52
CA LEU A 252 -10.04 12.85 13.92
C LEU A 252 -8.53 12.98 13.67
N TYR A 253 -8.12 13.72 12.64
CA TYR A 253 -6.70 14.01 12.41
C TYR A 253 -6.10 14.84 13.55
N ALA A 254 -6.80 15.87 14.05
CA ALA A 254 -6.31 16.67 15.18
C ALA A 254 -6.19 15.82 16.45
N TRP A 255 -7.16 14.95 16.72
CA TRP A 255 -7.04 13.98 17.81
C TRP A 255 -5.84 13.04 17.65
N ALA A 256 -5.60 12.54 16.43
CA ALA A 256 -4.48 11.64 16.16
C ALA A 256 -3.13 12.36 16.32
N ALA A 257 -3.02 13.59 15.82
CA ALA A 257 -1.83 14.42 15.95
C ALA A 257 -1.56 14.83 17.41
N GLU A 258 -2.60 15.04 18.24
CA GLU A 258 -2.42 15.28 19.68
C GLU A 258 -1.99 14.01 20.41
N LYS A 259 -2.61 12.87 20.07
CA LYS A 259 -2.35 11.60 20.75
C LYS A 259 -0.98 11.00 20.41
N PHE A 260 -0.56 11.14 19.16
CA PHE A 260 0.65 10.52 18.62
C PHE A 260 1.70 11.54 18.19
N GLY A 261 1.51 12.84 18.46
CA GLY A 261 2.40 13.93 18.07
C GLY A 261 3.78 13.89 18.70
#